data_AF-A0A2V9UJG7-F1
#
_entry.id   AF-A0A2V9UJG7-F1
#
_cell.length_a   1.000
_cell.length_b   1.000
_cell.length_c   1.000
_cell.angle_alpha   90.00
_cell.angle_beta   90.00
_cell.angle_gamma   90.00
#
_symmetry.space_group_name_H-M   'P 1'
#
loop_
_entity.id
_entity.type
_entity.pdbx_description
1 polymer ?
#
loop_
_entity_poly.entity_id
_entity_poly.type
_entity_poly.pdbx_seq_one_letter_code
_entity_poly.pdbx_strand_id
1 'polypeptide(L)'
;MAWPLDEAKLNRVRALMKDQDLSALVVRAPDNVLYLTNYWCMKGYDAVVFPREGDPALIVLEPQLADAERNSWTKDLRLFKGY
;
A
#
# COMPACT_ATOMS: atom_id res chain seq x y z
N MET A 1 14.75 0.67 -5.35
CA MET A 1 14.30 1.01 -3.98
C MET A 1 15.04 2.28 -3.55
N ALA A 2 14.38 3.43 -3.58
CA ALA A 2 15.02 4.70 -3.17
C ALA A 2 15.06 4.88 -1.64
N TRP A 3 14.21 4.15 -0.90
CA TRP A 3 14.13 4.25 0.56
C TRP A 3 14.01 2.87 1.20
N PRO A 4 14.68 2.64 2.34
CA PRO A 4 14.56 1.39 3.08
C PRO A 4 13.13 1.21 3.62
N LEU A 5 12.71 -0.04 3.74
CA LEU A 5 11.44 -0.40 4.36
C LEU A 5 11.50 -0.13 5.87
N ASP A 6 10.55 0.65 6.38
CA ASP A 6 10.38 0.86 7.82
C ASP A 6 9.50 -0.25 8.41
N GLU A 7 10.12 -1.35 8.84
CA GLU A 7 9.42 -2.47 9.45
C GLU A 7 8.82 -2.12 10.82
N ALA A 8 9.45 -1.24 11.60
CA ALA A 8 8.94 -0.83 12.91
C ALA A 8 7.60 -0.07 12.78
N LYS A 9 7.47 0.77 11.77
CA LYS A 9 6.22 1.42 11.38
C LYS A 9 5.13 0.40 11.04
N LEU A 10 5.43 -0.57 10.18
CA LEU A 10 4.44 -1.56 9.73
C LEU A 10 4.04 -2.53 10.85
N ASN A 11 4.97 -2.93 11.71
CA ASN A 11 4.71 -3.80 12.85
C ASN A 11 3.79 -3.13 13.87
N ARG A 12 3.91 -1.81 14.09
CA ARG A 12 2.95 -1.05 14.91
C ARG A 12 1.53 -1.10 14.34
N VAL A 13 1.36 -0.96 13.02
CA VAL A 13 0.04 -1.08 12.37
C VAL A 13 -0.53 -2.49 12.58
N ARG A 14 0.27 -3.53 12.37
CA ARG A 14 -0.17 -4.93 12.54
C ARG A 14 -0.52 -5.26 13.98
N ALA A 15 0.20 -4.72 14.96
CA ALA A 15 -0.13 -4.87 16.38
C ALA A 15 -1.52 -4.28 16.69
N LEU A 16 -1.79 -3.06 16.22
CA LEU A 16 -3.10 -2.43 16.38
C LEU A 16 -4.21 -3.20 15.65
N MET A 17 -3.93 -3.74 14.45
CA MET A 17 -4.88 -4.61 13.75
C MET A 17 -5.18 -5.88 14.56
N LYS A 18 -4.18 -6.48 15.19
CA LYS A 18 -4.36 -7.64 16.08
C LYS A 18 -5.26 -7.29 17.27
N ASP A 19 -5.01 -6.16 17.92
CA ASP A 19 -5.79 -5.71 19.09
C ASP A 19 -7.26 -5.44 18.75
N GLN A 20 -7.55 -5.12 17.49
CA GLN A 20 -8.89 -4.86 16.96
C GLN A 20 -9.50 -6.06 16.21
N ASP A 21 -8.85 -7.24 16.24
CA ASP A 21 -9.23 -8.44 15.49
C ASP A 21 -9.47 -8.23 13.98
N LEU A 22 -8.63 -7.39 13.35
CA LEU A 22 -8.69 -7.09 11.93
C LEU A 22 -7.75 -8.01 11.14
N SER A 23 -8.29 -8.70 10.15
CA SER A 23 -7.50 -9.54 9.22
C SER A 23 -6.77 -8.72 8.15
N ALA A 24 -7.36 -7.62 7.71
CA ALA A 24 -6.79 -6.73 6.70
C ALA A 24 -7.38 -5.31 6.78
N LEU A 25 -6.64 -4.34 6.24
CA LEU A 25 -7.11 -2.97 6.01
C LEU A 25 -7.29 -2.74 4.51
N VAL A 26 -8.42 -2.16 4.11
CA VAL A 26 -8.63 -1.63 2.75
C VAL A 26 -8.48 -0.12 2.83
N VAL A 27 -7.40 0.40 2.26
CA VAL A 27 -6.98 1.78 2.46
C VAL A 27 -7.06 2.57 1.16
N ARG A 28 -7.76 3.71 1.22
CA ARG A 28 -8.03 4.59 0.06
C ARG A 28 -7.52 6.00 0.22
N ALA A 29 -7.34 6.47 1.46
CA ALA A 29 -6.79 7.81 1.70
C ALA A 29 -5.34 7.85 1.16
N PRO A 30 -4.99 8.77 0.24
CA PRO A 30 -3.68 8.80 -0.41
C PRO A 30 -2.50 8.82 0.57
N ASP A 31 -2.61 9.57 1.66
CA ASP A 31 -1.58 9.64 2.70
C ASP A 31 -1.35 8.31 3.40
N ASN A 32 -2.42 7.52 3.61
CA ASN A 32 -2.32 6.21 4.22
C ASN A 32 -1.80 5.16 3.22
N VAL A 33 -2.13 5.30 1.92
CA VAL A 33 -1.53 4.47 0.87
C VAL A 33 -0.02 4.74 0.81
N LEU A 34 0.42 6.01 0.82
CA LEU A 34 1.82 6.36 0.94
C LEU A 34 2.43 5.75 2.20
N TYR A 35 1.79 5.96 3.35
CA TYR A 35 2.31 5.50 4.64
C TYR A 35 2.57 3.99 4.63
N LEU A 36 1.69 3.20 4.03
CA LEU A 36 1.81 1.74 4.00
C LEU A 36 2.68 1.20 2.88
N THR A 37 2.83 1.92 1.75
CA THR A 37 3.45 1.37 0.54
C THR A 37 4.67 2.13 0.05
N ASN A 38 4.95 3.34 0.53
CA ASN A 38 5.91 4.31 0.01
C ASN A 38 5.57 4.87 -1.38
N TYR A 39 4.40 4.56 -1.94
CA TYR A 39 3.92 5.09 -3.20
C TYR A 39 2.90 6.22 -2.99
N TRP A 40 3.11 7.35 -3.67
CA TRP A 40 2.21 8.51 -3.63
C TRP A 40 1.21 8.46 -4.78
N CYS A 41 -0.08 8.31 -4.46
CA CYS A 41 -1.13 8.29 -5.46
C CYS A 41 -1.35 9.69 -6.04
N MET A 42 -1.10 9.88 -7.34
CA MET A 42 -1.32 11.19 -7.99
C MET A 42 -2.79 11.48 -8.31
N LYS A 43 -3.59 10.45 -8.65
CA LYS A 43 -5.00 10.62 -9.05
C LYS A 43 -6.00 10.22 -7.97
N GLY A 44 -5.55 9.62 -6.86
CA GLY A 44 -6.38 9.28 -5.70
C GLY A 44 -7.36 8.10 -5.91
N TYR A 45 -7.24 7.37 -7.02
CA TYR A 45 -8.08 6.19 -7.29
C TYR A 45 -7.47 4.88 -6.80
N ASP A 46 -6.17 4.90 -6.51
CA ASP A 46 -5.40 3.76 -6.03
C ASP A 46 -5.84 3.33 -4.62
N ALA A 47 -5.53 2.09 -4.28
CA ALA A 47 -5.86 1.50 -2.99
C ALA A 47 -4.81 0.49 -2.57
N VAL A 48 -4.65 0.24 -1.27
CA VAL A 48 -3.88 -0.92 -0.79
C VAL A 48 -4.75 -1.80 0.08
N VAL A 49 -4.66 -3.11 -0.15
CA VAL A 49 -5.11 -4.13 0.79
C VAL A 49 -3.90 -4.53 1.62
N PHE A 50 -3.89 -4.14 2.90
CA PHE A 50 -2.78 -4.39 3.82
C PHE A 50 -3.18 -5.45 4.84
N PRO A 51 -2.69 -6.70 4.71
CA PRO A 51 -3.06 -7.78 5.61
C PRO A 51 -2.29 -7.72 6.93
N ARG A 52 -2.87 -8.31 7.97
CA ARG A 52 -2.19 -8.47 9.27
C ARG A 52 -0.91 -9.30 9.14
N GLU A 53 -0.91 -10.27 8.24
CA GLU A 53 0.17 -11.22 7.98
C GLU A 53 0.43 -11.32 6.47
N GLY A 54 1.69 -11.45 6.06
CA GLY A 54 2.08 -11.53 4.65
C GLY A 54 2.20 -10.18 3.94
N ASP A 55 2.26 -10.22 2.61
CA ASP A 55 2.54 -9.04 1.77
C ASP A 55 1.25 -8.30 1.36
N PRO A 56 1.29 -6.96 1.24
CA PRO A 56 0.15 -6.18 0.76
C PRO A 56 -0.08 -6.35 -0.74
N ALA A 57 -1.28 -6.02 -1.19
CA ALA A 57 -1.62 -5.87 -2.60
C ALA A 57 -1.96 -4.40 -2.89
N LEU A 58 -1.22 -3.78 -3.81
CA LEU A 58 -1.40 -2.39 -4.21
C LEU A 58 -2.18 -2.33 -5.54
N ILE A 59 -3.34 -1.71 -5.52
CA ILE A 59 -4.23 -1.53 -6.65
C ILE A 59 -3.90 -0.17 -7.29
N VAL A 60 -3.37 -0.19 -8.52
CA VAL A 60 -2.75 0.97 -9.18
C VAL A 60 -3.46 1.31 -10.48
N LEU A 61 -3.67 2.60 -10.71
CA LEU A 61 -4.16 3.10 -12.00
C LEU A 61 -3.09 2.86 -13.07
N GLU A 62 -3.41 2.21 -14.18
CA GLU A 62 -2.45 1.77 -15.22
C GLU A 62 -1.37 2.80 -15.61
N PRO A 63 -1.66 4.10 -15.85
CA PRO A 63 -0.66 5.09 -16.21
C PRO A 63 0.35 5.41 -15.08
N GLN A 64 0.08 4.99 -13.85
CA GLN A 64 0.95 5.20 -12.69
C GLN A 64 1.82 3.99 -12.35
N LEU A 65 1.80 2.93 -13.17
CA LEU A 65 2.58 1.71 -12.95
C LEU A 65 4.07 2.00 -12.71
N ALA A 66 4.68 2.81 -13.58
CA ALA A 66 6.12 3.11 -13.49
C ALA A 66 6.50 3.82 -12.18
N ASP A 67 5.61 4.66 -11.64
CA ASP A 67 5.81 5.31 -10.35
C ASP A 67 5.61 4.35 -9.18
N ALA A 68 4.63 3.45 -9.27
CA ALA A 68 4.39 2.42 -8.27
C ALA A 68 5.55 1.41 -8.18
N GLU A 69 6.09 0.96 -9.32
CA GLU A 69 7.26 0.06 -9.38
C GLU A 69 8.53 0.71 -8.83
N ARG A 70 8.70 2.01 -9.06
CA ARG A 70 9.88 2.74 -8.63
C ARG A 70 9.90 3.00 -7.12
N ASN A 71 8.74 3.36 -6.57
CA ASN A 71 8.64 3.92 -5.23
C ASN A 71 8.04 2.96 -4.20
N SER A 72 7.13 2.05 -4.62
CA SER A 72 6.51 1.14 -3.67
C SER A 72 7.44 -0.02 -3.32
N TRP A 73 7.30 -0.55 -2.10
CA TRP A 73 7.93 -1.83 -1.73
C TRP A 73 7.05 -3.04 -2.05
N THR A 74 5.78 -2.80 -2.41
CA THR A 74 4.78 -3.82 -2.68
C THR A 74 5.07 -4.54 -4.00
N LYS A 75 5.11 -5.87 -3.98
CA LYS A 75 5.35 -6.69 -5.18
C LYS A 75 4.08 -7.06 -5.93
N ASP A 76 2.96 -7.22 -5.22
CA ASP A 76 1.67 -7.52 -5.84
C ASP A 76 0.99 -6.22 -6.29
N LEU A 77 1.22 -5.85 -7.55
CA LEU A 77 0.59 -4.71 -8.21
C LEU A 77 -0.62 -5.17 -9.03
N ARG A 78 -1.80 -4.66 -8.70
CA ARG A 78 -3.07 -4.95 -9.39
C ARG A 78 -3.50 -3.73 -10.22
N LEU A 79 -3.32 -3.81 -11.53
CA LEU A 79 -3.66 -2.70 -12.42
C LEU A 79 -5.16 -2.62 -12.69
N PHE A 80 -5.68 -1.39 -12.76
CA PHE A 80 -6.99 -1.10 -13.33
C PHE A 80 -6.90 0.05 -14.32
N LYS A 81 -7.80 0.04 -15.31
CA LYS A 81 -7.87 1.06 -16.35
C LYS A 81 -8.48 2.34 -15.80
N GLY A 82 -7.93 3.48 -16.23
CA GLY A 82 -8.60 4.77 -16.09
C GLY A 82 -9.76 4.90 -17.07
N TYR A 83 -10.60 5.93 -16.84
CA TYR A 83 -11.57 6.41 -17.81
C TYR A 83 -10.87 7.17 -18.93
#